data_AF-A0A4D7X274-F1
#
_entry.id   AF-A0A4D7X274-F1
#
_cell.length_a   1.000
_cell.length_b   1.000
_cell.length_c   1.000
_cell.angle_alpha   90.00
_cell.angle_beta   90.00
_cell.angle_gamma   90.00
#
_symmetry.space_group_name_H-M   'P 1'
#
loop_
_entity.id
_entity.type
_entity.pdbx_description
1 polymer ?
#
loop_
_entity_poly.entity_id
_entity_poly.type
_entity_poly.pdbx_seq_one_letter_code
_entity_poly.pdbx_strand_id
1 'polypeptide(L)'
;MGKLNILLLVLVTVSAFAVVFKQNQSRLHFIELDKAQKREIQLEQDYARLKLEQARLANHKLIKVAAEKQHLLPPGAHNTAMLERKK
;
A
#
# COMPACT_ATOMS: atom_id res chain seq x y z
N MET A 1 -24.85 26.00 53.25
CA MET A 1 -24.72 26.62 51.91
C MET A 1 -23.31 26.48 51.31
N GLY A 2 -22.22 26.79 52.02
CA GLY A 2 -20.86 26.71 51.43
C GLY A 2 -20.38 25.32 50.96
N LYS A 3 -20.80 24.24 51.64
CA LYS A 3 -20.39 22.86 51.30
C LYS A 3 -20.88 22.41 49.91
N LEU A 4 -22.08 22.84 49.50
CA LEU A 4 -22.66 22.49 48.19
C LEU A 4 -21.93 23.21 47.04
N ASN A 5 -21.58 24.48 47.25
CA ASN A 5 -20.83 25.25 46.25
C ASN A 5 -19.43 24.68 46.03
N ILE A 6 -18.76 24.24 47.10
CA ILE A 6 -17.45 23.57 47.00
C ILE A 6 -17.57 22.25 46.25
N LEU A 7 -18.62 21.46 46.52
CA LEU A 7 -18.88 20.21 45.81
C LEU A 7 -19.10 20.44 44.30
N LEU A 8 -19.91 21.44 43.94
CA LEU A 8 -20.17 21.82 42.56
C LEU A 8 -18.91 22.30 41.84
N LEU A 9 -18.07 23.08 42.53
CA LEU A 9 -16.82 23.58 41.97
C LEU A 9 -15.85 22.44 41.67
N VAL A 10 -15.70 21.49 42.60
CA VAL A 10 -14.88 20.29 42.39
C VAL A 10 -15.42 19.45 41.22
N LEU A 11 -16.74 19.27 41.13
CA LEU A 11 -17.37 18.51 40.05
C LEU A 11 -17.09 19.12 38.66
N VAL A 12 -17.21 20.44 38.55
CA VAL A 12 -16.94 21.18 37.31
C VAL A 12 -15.45 21.11 36.95
N THR A 13 -14.55 21.29 37.91
CA THR A 13 -13.11 21.19 37.67
C THR A 13 -12.73 19.78 37.19
N VAL A 14 -13.22 18.74 37.85
CA VAL A 14 -12.96 17.34 37.45
C VAL A 14 -13.51 17.07 36.05
N SER A 15 -14.71 17.56 35.73
CA SER A 15 -15.30 17.43 34.38
C SER A 15 -14.44 18.13 33.32
N ALA A 16 -13.99 19.35 33.57
CA ALA A 16 -13.12 20.09 32.65
C ALA A 16 -11.78 19.37 32.40
N PHE A 17 -11.16 18.84 33.46
CA PHE A 17 -9.93 18.04 33.34
C PHE A 17 -10.16 16.72 32.60
N ALA A 18 -11.28 16.04 32.84
CA ALA A 18 -11.63 14.79 32.17
C ALA A 18 -11.80 14.97 30.65
N VAL A 19 -12.42 16.07 30.22
CA VAL A 19 -12.57 16.42 28.80
C VAL A 19 -11.21 16.63 28.13
N VAL A 20 -10.31 17.38 28.77
CA VAL A 20 -8.95 17.61 28.24
C VAL A 20 -8.14 16.31 28.19
N PHE A 21 -8.28 15.45 29.21
CA PHE A 21 -7.61 14.15 29.24
C PHE A 21 -8.11 13.22 28.12
N LYS A 22 -9.43 13.20 27.87
CA LYS A 22 -10.03 12.45 26.76
C LYS A 22 -9.61 13.02 25.39
N GLN A 23 -9.48 14.33 25.26
CA GLN A 23 -8.95 14.98 24.06
C GLN A 23 -7.50 14.53 23.77
N ASN A 24 -6.67 14.37 24.82
CA ASN A 24 -5.29 13.92 24.68
C ASN A 24 -5.19 12.41 24.39
N GLN A 25 -6.03 11.57 25.03
CA GLN A 25 -6.04 10.13 24.76
C GLN A 25 -6.55 9.77 23.35
N SER A 26 -7.52 10.54 22.83
CA SER A 26 -7.99 10.39 21.45
C SER A 26 -6.84 10.52 20.44
N ARG A 27 -5.87 11.41 20.71
CA ARG A 27 -4.67 11.56 19.86
C ARG A 27 -3.73 10.37 19.92
N LEU A 28 -3.62 9.67 21.05
CA LEU A 28 -2.70 8.56 21.23
C LEU A 28 -3.20 7.26 20.57
N HIS A 29 -4.49 6.95 20.70
CA HIS A 29 -5.07 5.79 20.02
C HIS A 29 -5.08 5.93 18.50
N PHE A 30 -5.08 7.16 17.98
CA PHE A 30 -5.00 7.42 16.55
C PHE A 30 -3.61 7.16 15.96
N ILE A 31 -2.53 7.26 16.74
CA ILE A 31 -1.15 7.16 16.22
C ILE A 31 -0.80 5.73 15.80
N GLU A 32 -1.27 4.73 16.53
CA GLU A 32 -1.00 3.33 16.20
C GLU A 32 -1.81 2.89 14.98
N LEU A 33 -3.07 3.32 14.90
CA LEU A 33 -3.93 3.12 13.72
C LEU A 33 -3.37 3.84 12.49
N ASP A 34 -2.95 5.10 12.63
CA ASP A 34 -2.36 5.91 11.55
C ASP A 34 -1.04 5.31 11.04
N LYS A 35 -0.23 4.72 11.93
CA LYS A 35 0.99 3.99 11.52
C LYS A 35 0.67 2.73 10.70
N ALA A 36 -0.30 1.94 11.13
CA ALA A 36 -0.70 0.73 10.40
C ALA A 36 -1.29 1.11 9.02
N GLN A 37 -2.17 2.11 8.98
CA GLN A 37 -2.79 2.60 7.76
C GLN A 37 -1.77 3.20 6.78
N LYS A 38 -0.76 3.94 7.28
CA LYS A 38 0.34 4.43 6.43
C LYS A 38 1.16 3.31 5.82
N ARG A 39 1.43 2.23 6.57
CA ARG A 39 2.15 1.06 6.04
C ARG A 39 1.35 0.34 4.95
N GLU A 40 0.04 0.21 5.14
CA GLU A 40 -0.86 -0.40 4.14
C GLU A 40 -0.81 0.38 2.82
N ILE A 41 -0.95 1.71 2.88
CA ILE A 41 -0.89 2.59 1.71
C ILE A 41 0.46 2.47 0.98
N GLN A 42 1.58 2.45 1.73
CA GLN A 42 2.91 2.27 1.14
C GLN A 42 3.02 0.92 0.41
N LEU A 43 2.55 -0.15 1.03
CA LEU A 43 2.62 -1.49 0.46
C LEU A 43 1.78 -1.60 -0.82
N GLU A 44 0.60 -0.97 -0.84
CA GLU A 44 -0.27 -0.93 -2.01
C GLU A 44 0.37 -0.19 -3.19
N GLN A 45 1.04 0.95 -2.92
CA GLN A 45 1.78 1.70 -3.93
C GLN A 45 2.94 0.90 -4.52
N ASP A 46 3.74 0.25 -3.67
CA ASP A 46 4.85 -0.60 -4.10
C ASP A 46 4.37 -1.78 -4.94
N TYR A 47 3.26 -2.40 -4.54
CA TYR A 47 2.65 -3.49 -5.28
C TYR A 47 2.11 -3.04 -6.64
N ALA A 48 1.48 -1.87 -6.72
CA ALA A 48 1.02 -1.29 -7.97
C ALA A 48 2.21 -1.04 -8.93
N ARG A 49 3.32 -0.53 -8.40
CA ARG A 49 4.55 -0.32 -9.17
C ARG A 49 5.11 -1.64 -9.70
N LEU A 50 5.21 -2.66 -8.84
CA LEU A 50 5.72 -3.98 -9.23
C LEU A 50 4.82 -4.63 -10.30
N LYS A 51 3.51 -4.46 -10.20
CA LYS A 51 2.56 -4.97 -11.20
C LYS A 51 2.73 -4.29 -12.56
N LEU A 52 3.00 -2.98 -12.58
CA LEU A 52 3.33 -2.26 -13.81
C LEU A 52 4.68 -2.73 -14.39
N GLU A 53 5.68 -2.99 -13.55
CA GLU A 53 6.95 -3.56 -14.00
C GLU A 53 6.78 -4.96 -14.57
N GLN A 54 5.97 -5.81 -13.93
CA GLN A 54 5.64 -7.14 -14.43
C GLN A 54 4.90 -7.06 -15.77
N ALA A 55 3.95 -6.13 -15.92
CA ALA A 55 3.30 -5.87 -17.20
C ALA A 55 4.27 -5.35 -18.27
N ARG A 56 5.32 -4.61 -17.88
CA ARG A 56 6.40 -4.18 -18.78
C ARG A 56 7.29 -5.33 -19.23
N LEU A 57 7.59 -6.27 -18.33
CA LEU A 57 8.41 -7.46 -18.60
C LEU A 57 7.64 -8.51 -19.42
N ALA A 58 6.35 -8.71 -19.11
CA ALA A 58 5.46 -9.56 -19.88
C ALA A 58 5.09 -8.96 -21.25
N ASN A 59 5.35 -7.66 -21.45
CA ASN A 59 5.15 -7.02 -22.73
C ASN A 59 6.18 -7.54 -23.73
N HIS A 60 5.67 -8.35 -24.66
CA HIS A 60 6.29 -8.85 -25.88
C HIS A 60 7.06 -7.79 -26.70
N LYS A 61 6.85 -6.50 -26.42
CA LYS A 61 7.68 -5.38 -26.90
C LYS A 61 9.17 -5.52 -26.56
N LEU A 62 9.55 -5.97 -25.36
CA LEU A 62 10.98 -6.10 -25.02
C LEU A 62 11.67 -7.19 -25.86
N ILE A 63 10.97 -8.30 -26.09
CA ILE A 63 11.47 -9.40 -26.93
C ILE A 63 11.56 -8.93 -28.39
N LYS A 64 10.56 -8.21 -28.90
CA LYS A 64 10.60 -7.63 -30.25
C LYS A 64 11.74 -6.62 -30.43
N VAL A 65 11.96 -5.72 -29.47
CA VAL A 65 13.05 -4.73 -29.54
C VAL A 65 14.42 -5.41 -29.47
N ALA A 66 14.58 -6.43 -28.63
CA ALA A 66 15.82 -7.22 -28.59
C ALA A 66 16.05 -7.99 -29.91
N ALA A 67 14.98 -8.55 -30.49
CA ALA A 67 15.04 -9.25 -31.77
C ALA A 67 15.38 -8.32 -32.94
N GLU A 68 14.78 -7.13 -33.00
CA GLU A 68 15.10 -6.09 -33.98
C GLU A 68 16.55 -5.62 -33.85
N LYS A 69 17.04 -5.38 -32.62
CA LYS A 69 18.45 -5.02 -32.37
C LYS A 69 19.44 -6.11 -32.81
N GLN A 70 19.04 -7.38 -32.75
CA GLN A 70 19.86 -8.51 -33.20
C GLN A 70 19.61 -8.88 -34.67
N HIS A 71 18.83 -8.07 -35.42
CA HIS A 71 18.43 -8.37 -36.80
C HIS A 71 17.83 -9.77 -36.98
N LEU A 72 17.15 -10.28 -35.96
CA LEU A 72 16.51 -11.59 -35.99
C LEU A 72 15.26 -11.54 -36.86
N LEU A 73 15.19 -12.43 -37.84
CA LEU A 73 14.03 -12.60 -38.70
C LEU A 73 13.05 -13.58 -38.05
N PRO A 74 11.73 -13.32 -38.09
CA PRO A 74 10.74 -14.30 -37.63
C PRO A 74 10.87 -15.59 -38.46
N PRO A 75 10.79 -16.77 -37.82
CA PRO A 75 10.95 -18.04 -38.53
C PRO A 75 9.83 -18.19 -39.57
N GLY A 76 10.23 -18.28 -40.85
CA GLY A 76 9.31 -18.58 -41.94
C GLY A 76 8.92 -20.06 -41.95
N ALA A 77 7.82 -20.38 -42.63
CA ALA A 77 7.32 -21.75 -42.78
C ALA A 77 8.38 -22.72 -43.36
N HIS A 78 9.32 -22.21 -44.18
CA HIS A 78 10.44 -22.98 -44.74
C HIS A 78 11.55 -23.32 -43.75
N ASN A 79 11.66 -22.59 -42.62
CA ASN A 79 12.71 -22.77 -41.61
C ASN A 79 12.20 -23.43 -40.32
N THR A 80 10.95 -23.88 -40.31
CA THR A 80 10.32 -24.52 -39.15
C THR A 80 10.22 -26.03 -39.40
N ALA A 81 11.07 -26.82 -38.73
CA ALA A 81 10.99 -28.28 -38.76
C ALA A 81 10.22 -28.78 -37.53
N MET A 82 9.13 -29.52 -37.76
CA MET A 82 8.40 -30.21 -36.70
C MET A 82 9.18 -31.45 -36.28
N LEU A 83 9.78 -31.43 -35.09
CA LEU A 83 10.46 -32.59 -34.52
C LEU A 83 9.42 -33.42 -33.74
N GLU A 84 8.95 -34.52 -34.33
CA GLU A 84 8.15 -35.49 -33.59
C GLU A 84 9.01 -36.17 -32.52
N ARG A 85 8.59 -36.04 -31.26
CA ARG A 85 9.22 -36.73 -30.13
C ARG A 85 8.90 -38.22 -30.24
N LYS A 86 9.88 -39.01 -30.67
CA LYS A 86 9.78 -40.48 -30.66
C LYS A 86 9.56 -40.95 -29.21
N LYS A 87 8.48 -41.71 -29.01
CA LYS A 87 8.00 -42.23 -27.73
C LYS A 87 8.93 -43.29 -27.17
#